data_AF-A0ABD4TS78-F1
#
_entry.id   AF-A0ABD4TS78-F1
#
_cell.length_a   1.000
_cell.length_b   1.000
_cell.length_c   1.000
_cell.angle_alpha   90.00
_cell.angle_beta   90.00
_cell.angle_gamma   90.00
#
_symmetry.space_group_name_H-M   'P 1'
#
loop_
_entity.id
_entity.type
_entity.pdbx_description
1 polymer ?
#
loop_
_entity_poly.entity_id
_entity_poly.type
_entity_poly.pdbx_seq_one_letter_code
_entity_poly.pdbx_strand_id
1 'polypeptide(L)'
;MTTLWWRGAALEGTDAAVATVEGATITADGHRITMVSTSPASLRAVDERGQRYLLRKTSLTVARYTAECGGRPYTVRRTRGRRRDIIDARGTTVATTNGHLNGELEVTVLGDCASEALVGDLLFITWALTYVDTPTRRLRY
;
A
#
# COMPACT_ATOMS: atom_id res chain seq x y z
N MET A 1 -16.10 -2.31 7.42
CA MET A 1 -14.70 -2.05 7.80
C MET A 1 -14.01 -3.39 7.90
N THR A 2 -12.89 -3.56 7.20
CA THR A 2 -12.18 -4.84 7.11
C THR A 2 -10.73 -4.61 7.49
N THR A 3 -10.21 -5.42 8.41
CA THR A 3 -8.80 -5.36 8.81
C THR A 3 -8.03 -6.51 8.18
N LEU A 4 -6.92 -6.17 7.54
CA LEU A 4 -5.99 -7.05 6.84
C LEU A 4 -4.58 -6.82 7.38
N TRP A 5 -3.70 -7.81 7.21
CA TRP A 5 -2.33 -7.75 7.71
C TRP A 5 -1.33 -8.16 6.65
N TRP A 6 -0.40 -7.27 6.31
CA TRP A 6 0.79 -7.70 5.61
C TRP A 6 1.73 -8.39 6.59
N ARG A 7 1.88 -9.71 6.43
CA ARG A 7 2.82 -10.56 7.16
C ARG A 7 3.80 -11.20 6.19
N GLY A 8 5.05 -10.73 6.22
CA GLY A 8 6.02 -11.12 5.22
C GLY A 8 5.48 -10.83 3.82
N ALA A 9 5.40 -11.85 2.97
CA ALA A 9 4.96 -11.73 1.59
C ALA A 9 3.44 -11.88 1.36
N ALA A 10 2.62 -12.04 2.40
CA ALA A 10 1.18 -12.24 2.25
C ALA A 10 0.38 -11.09 2.89
N LEU A 11 -0.74 -10.72 2.25
CA LEU A 11 -1.79 -9.90 2.84
C LEU A 11 -2.86 -10.85 3.35
N GLU A 12 -2.95 -10.99 4.66
CA GLU A 12 -3.86 -11.92 5.32
C GLU A 12 -5.14 -11.19 5.73
N GLY A 13 -6.29 -11.77 5.35
CA GLY A 13 -7.59 -11.44 5.93
C GLY A 13 -7.93 -12.35 7.10
N THR A 14 -9.18 -12.30 7.54
CA THR A 14 -9.66 -13.12 8.68
C THR A 14 -9.57 -14.62 8.39
N ASP A 15 -9.99 -15.05 7.19
CA ASP A 15 -10.16 -16.47 6.86
C ASP A 15 -9.14 -16.99 5.82
N ALA A 16 -8.55 -16.10 5.02
CA ALA A 16 -7.63 -16.48 3.95
C ALA A 16 -6.66 -15.34 3.57
N ALA A 17 -5.58 -15.70 2.87
CA ALA A 17 -4.72 -14.73 2.21
C ALA A 17 -5.47 -14.06 1.04
N VAL A 18 -5.50 -12.73 1.06
CA VAL A 18 -6.12 -11.88 0.04
C VAL A 18 -5.14 -11.55 -1.08
N ALA A 19 -3.85 -11.43 -0.74
CA ALA A 19 -2.80 -11.19 -1.71
C ALA A 19 -1.49 -11.87 -1.31
N THR A 20 -0.63 -12.12 -2.31
CA THR A 20 0.72 -12.65 -2.11
C THR A 20 1.72 -11.86 -2.94
N VAL A 21 2.99 -11.87 -2.53
CA VAL A 21 4.08 -11.22 -3.24
C VAL A 21 5.20 -12.19 -3.53
N GLU A 22 5.54 -12.30 -4.80
CA GLU A 22 6.64 -13.11 -5.29
C GLU A 22 7.63 -12.22 -6.03
N GLY A 23 8.86 -12.16 -5.51
CA GLY A 23 9.87 -11.22 -6.00
C GLY A 23 9.39 -9.76 -5.89
N ALA A 24 9.16 -9.14 -7.06
CA ALA A 24 8.66 -7.76 -7.16
C ALA A 24 7.14 -7.69 -7.45
N THR A 25 6.46 -8.83 -7.60
CA THR A 25 5.10 -8.89 -8.13
C THR A 25 4.09 -9.24 -7.05
N ILE A 26 3.09 -8.39 -6.88
CA ILE A 26 1.95 -8.57 -6.00
C ILE A 26 0.81 -9.20 -6.81
N THR A 27 0.21 -10.27 -6.29
CA THR A 27 -0.92 -10.96 -6.91
C THR A 27 -2.10 -10.99 -5.94
N ALA A 28 -3.28 -10.56 -6.39
CA ALA A 28 -4.53 -10.60 -5.63
C ALA A 28 -5.72 -10.73 -6.59
N ASP A 29 -6.55 -11.77 -6.46
CA ASP A 29 -7.80 -11.99 -7.23
C ASP A 29 -7.75 -11.52 -8.71
N GLY A 30 -6.78 -12.03 -9.48
CA GLY A 30 -6.59 -11.68 -10.90
C GLY A 30 -5.79 -10.41 -11.19
N HIS A 31 -5.54 -9.55 -10.19
CA HIS A 31 -4.62 -8.42 -10.30
C HIS A 31 -3.17 -8.84 -10.15
N ARG A 32 -2.30 -8.29 -10.99
CA ARG A 32 -0.86 -8.49 -10.92
C ARG A 32 -0.12 -7.17 -11.04
N ILE A 33 0.39 -6.67 -9.91
CA ILE A 33 1.12 -5.40 -9.83
C ILE A 33 2.61 -5.69 -9.63
N THR A 34 3.45 -5.30 -10.58
CA THR A 34 4.91 -5.47 -10.50
C THR A 34 5.59 -4.17 -10.09
N MET A 35 6.30 -4.21 -8.97
CA MET A 35 7.13 -3.11 -8.48
C MET A 35 8.32 -2.90 -9.42
N VAL A 36 8.48 -1.67 -9.91
CA VAL A 36 9.61 -1.27 -10.76
C VAL A 36 10.60 -0.35 -10.02
N SER A 37 10.19 0.22 -8.89
CA SER A 37 11.06 0.96 -7.98
C SER A 37 10.57 0.82 -6.54
N THR A 38 11.48 0.53 -5.63
CA THR A 38 11.22 0.41 -4.18
C THR A 38 11.90 1.52 -3.37
N SER A 39 12.42 2.56 -4.04
CA SER A 39 13.04 3.71 -3.37
C SER A 39 12.02 4.42 -2.47
N PRO A 40 12.30 4.62 -1.16
CA PRO A 40 11.36 5.29 -0.25
C PRO A 40 10.98 6.72 -0.66
N ALA A 41 11.73 7.38 -1.54
CA ALA A 41 11.35 8.70 -2.05
C ALA A 41 10.33 8.62 -3.21
N SER A 42 10.34 7.52 -3.97
CA SER A 42 9.53 7.31 -5.18
C SER A 42 9.37 5.81 -5.44
N LEU A 43 8.31 5.22 -4.89
CA LEU A 43 7.92 3.85 -5.18
C LEU A 43 7.05 3.82 -6.42
N ARG A 44 7.27 2.84 -7.29
CA ARG A 44 6.57 2.74 -8.57
C ARG A 44 6.24 1.30 -8.87
N ALA A 45 5.10 1.09 -9.51
CA ALA A 45 4.70 -0.20 -10.04
C ALA A 45 3.92 -0.05 -11.34
N VAL A 46 3.77 -1.18 -12.03
CA VAL A 46 2.96 -1.30 -13.25
C VAL A 46 2.10 -2.56 -13.12
N ASP A 47 0.83 -2.52 -13.51
CA ASP A 47 -0.02 -3.72 -13.56
C ASP A 47 0.09 -4.47 -14.91
N GLU A 48 -0.62 -5.60 -15.01
CA GLU A 48 -0.68 -6.41 -16.23
C GLU A 48 -1.30 -5.69 -17.44
N ARG A 49 -2.05 -4.60 -17.22
CA ARG A 49 -2.68 -3.77 -18.26
C ARG A 49 -1.79 -2.57 -18.64
N GLY A 50 -0.60 -2.44 -18.07
CA GLY A 50 0.31 -1.32 -18.28
C GLY A 50 -0.03 -0.06 -17.47
N GLN A 51 -0.99 -0.15 -16.54
CA GLN A 51 -1.36 0.94 -15.65
C GLN A 51 -0.21 1.26 -14.71
N ARG A 52 0.14 2.54 -14.64
CA ARG A 52 1.20 3.01 -13.76
C ARG A 52 0.68 3.38 -12.38
N TYR A 53 1.48 3.04 -11.38
CA TYR A 53 1.28 3.37 -9.98
C TYR A 53 2.51 4.10 -9.46
N LEU A 54 2.29 5.19 -8.72
CA LEU A 54 3.35 6.00 -8.13
C LEU A 54 2.98 6.35 -6.69
N LEU A 55 3.92 6.18 -5.77
CA LEU A 55 3.85 6.74 -4.42
C LEU A 55 5.10 7.60 -4.20
N ARG A 56 4.91 8.92 -4.08
CA ARG A 56 5.99 9.90 -4.00
C ARG A 56 5.99 10.59 -2.65
N LYS A 57 7.16 10.68 -2.02
CA LYS A 57 7.37 11.45 -0.79
C LYS A 57 7.27 12.95 -1.09
N THR A 58 6.45 13.67 -0.34
CA THR A 58 6.18 15.11 -0.56
C THR A 58 6.60 16.00 0.61
N SER A 59 7.21 15.44 1.65
CA SER A 59 7.78 16.18 2.78
C SER A 59 9.26 15.87 2.98
N LEU A 60 9.99 16.65 3.78
CA LEU A 60 11.39 16.38 4.13
C LEU A 60 11.56 15.01 4.81
N THR A 61 10.60 14.63 5.65
CA THR A 61 10.54 13.31 6.32
C THR A 61 9.57 12.38 5.58
N VAL A 62 9.48 11.10 5.99
CA VAL A 62 8.50 10.15 5.45
C VAL A 62 7.07 10.41 5.96
N ALA A 63 6.75 11.60 6.46
CA ALA A 63 5.45 11.91 7.05
C ALA A 63 4.33 12.05 6.01
N ARG A 64 4.62 12.56 4.81
CA ARG A 64 3.63 12.80 3.75
C ARG A 64 4.06 12.21 2.41
N TYR A 65 3.10 11.56 1.76
CA TYR A 65 3.20 11.05 0.41
C TYR A 65 1.95 11.42 -0.38
N THR A 66 2.11 11.47 -1.70
CA THR A 66 1.01 11.47 -2.67
C THR A 66 1.11 10.20 -3.49
N ALA A 67 -0.02 9.53 -3.69
CA ALA A 67 -0.11 8.40 -4.62
C ALA A 67 -0.87 8.82 -5.87
N GLU A 68 -0.49 8.25 -7.01
CA GLU A 68 -1.22 8.36 -8.27
C GLU A 68 -1.33 6.94 -8.83
N CYS A 69 -2.54 6.41 -8.82
CA CYS A 69 -2.83 5.04 -9.21
C CYS A 69 -3.74 5.08 -10.43
N GLY A 70 -3.15 4.94 -11.60
CA GLY A 70 -3.85 5.10 -12.87
C GLY A 70 -4.70 6.35 -13.03
N GLY A 71 -4.10 7.50 -12.73
CA GLY A 71 -4.76 8.80 -12.81
C GLY A 71 -5.66 9.11 -11.61
N ARG A 72 -5.82 8.19 -10.65
CA ARG A 72 -6.56 8.42 -9.41
C ARG A 72 -5.60 8.92 -8.32
N PRO A 73 -5.75 10.16 -7.84
CA PRO A 73 -4.85 10.70 -6.83
C PRO A 73 -5.28 10.32 -5.42
N TYR A 74 -4.28 10.07 -4.57
CA TYR A 74 -4.45 9.81 -3.14
C TYR A 74 -3.45 10.63 -2.33
N THR A 75 -3.86 11.01 -1.13
CA THR A 75 -2.95 11.56 -0.11
C THR A 75 -2.72 10.52 0.96
N VAL A 76 -1.45 10.29 1.29
CA VAL A 76 -1.06 9.36 2.36
C VAL A 76 -0.29 10.14 3.41
N ARG A 77 -0.90 10.32 4.59
CA ARG A 77 -0.34 11.13 5.67
C ARG A 77 -0.19 10.34 6.94
N ARG A 78 0.93 10.53 7.63
CA ARG A 78 1.17 9.98 8.96
C ARG A 78 0.35 10.76 9.99
N THR A 79 -0.39 10.04 10.84
CA THR A 79 -1.23 10.61 11.90
C THR A 79 -0.61 10.46 13.28
N ARG A 80 -0.06 9.28 13.60
CA ARG A 80 0.64 9.02 14.87
C ARG A 80 1.65 7.89 14.71
N GLY A 81 2.89 8.07 15.14
CA GLY A 81 3.89 6.99 15.08
C GLY A 81 4.10 6.49 13.65
N ARG A 82 3.73 5.23 13.37
CA ARG A 82 3.71 4.62 12.01
C ARG A 82 2.30 4.47 11.43
N ARG A 83 1.29 5.07 12.07
CA ARG A 83 -0.08 5.08 11.60
C ARG A 83 -0.27 6.10 10.48
N ARG A 84 -1.02 5.74 9.43
CA ARG A 84 -1.33 6.62 8.31
C ARG A 84 -2.79 6.56 7.92
N ASP A 85 -3.26 7.68 7.37
CA ASP A 85 -4.52 7.76 6.64
C ASP A 85 -4.21 7.75 5.14
N ILE A 86 -4.98 6.97 4.38
CA ILE A 86 -5.02 6.97 2.92
C ILE A 86 -6.33 7.65 2.52
N ILE A 87 -6.21 8.79 1.86
CA ILE A 87 -7.32 9.71 1.58
C ILE A 87 -7.45 9.83 0.06
N ASP A 88 -8.66 9.63 -0.46
CA ASP A 88 -8.95 9.74 -1.88
C ASP A 88 -9.03 11.20 -2.37
N ALA A 89 -9.26 11.37 -3.67
CA ALA A 89 -9.44 12.67 -4.30
C ALA A 89 -10.60 13.50 -3.73
N ARG A 90 -11.60 12.85 -3.11
CA ARG A 90 -12.78 13.49 -2.51
C ARG A 90 -12.51 13.91 -1.06
N GLY A 91 -11.32 13.66 -0.52
CA GLY A 91 -10.99 13.91 0.88
C GLY A 91 -11.51 12.84 1.83
N THR A 92 -12.01 11.72 1.33
CA THR A 92 -12.53 10.60 2.13
C THR A 92 -11.41 9.64 2.49
N THR A 93 -11.29 9.28 3.77
CA THR A 93 -10.34 8.25 4.20
C THR A 93 -10.85 6.88 3.79
N VAL A 94 -10.20 6.25 2.81
CA VAL A 94 -10.56 4.92 2.28
C VAL A 94 -9.86 3.78 3.02
N ALA A 95 -8.73 4.06 3.66
CA ALA A 95 -8.03 3.09 4.49
C ALA A 95 -7.12 3.78 5.50
N THR A 96 -6.79 3.06 6.56
CA THR A 96 -5.71 3.44 7.48
C THR A 96 -4.70 2.31 7.56
N THR A 97 -3.45 2.62 7.83
CA THR A 97 -2.40 1.62 8.05
C THR A 97 -1.70 1.85 9.36
N ASN A 98 -1.11 0.81 9.95
CA ASN A 98 -0.30 0.90 11.15
C ASN A 98 0.90 -0.05 11.07
N GLY A 99 2.10 0.50 10.95
CA GLY A 99 3.34 -0.28 10.88
C GLY A 99 3.80 -0.74 12.26
N HIS A 100 4.07 -2.03 12.40
CA HIS A 100 4.52 -2.67 13.64
C HIS A 100 6.03 -2.93 13.64
N LEU A 101 6.63 -3.04 14.83
CA LEU A 101 8.09 -3.26 14.97
C LEU A 101 8.54 -4.66 14.51
N ASN A 102 7.64 -5.63 14.56
CA ASN A 102 7.86 -7.01 14.11
C ASN A 102 7.91 -7.13 12.57
N GLY A 103 7.69 -6.05 11.83
CA GLY A 103 7.70 -6.06 10.37
C GLY A 103 6.33 -6.16 9.71
N GLU A 104 5.27 -6.27 10.50
CA GLU A 104 3.91 -6.37 9.99
C GLU A 104 3.34 -4.98 9.69
N LEU A 105 2.43 -4.91 8.71
CA LEU A 105 1.63 -3.72 8.45
C LEU A 105 0.16 -4.08 8.57
N GLU A 106 -0.49 -3.52 9.57
CA GLU A 106 -1.94 -3.58 9.73
C GLU A 106 -2.58 -2.60 8.73
N VAL A 107 -3.64 -3.04 8.06
CA VAL A 107 -4.40 -2.27 7.07
C VAL A 107 -5.87 -2.35 7.45
N THR A 108 -6.49 -1.23 7.74
CA THR A 108 -7.94 -1.15 7.99
C THR A 108 -8.60 -0.42 6.83
N VAL A 109 -9.35 -1.14 6.03
CA VAL A 109 -10.15 -0.59 4.91
C VAL A 109 -11.44 -0.01 5.46
N LEU A 110 -11.72 1.25 5.09
CA LEU A 110 -12.88 2.01 5.52
C LEU A 110 -13.84 2.17 4.32
N GLY A 111 -15.07 1.68 4.48
CA GLY A 111 -16.07 1.59 3.40
C GLY A 111 -16.01 0.26 2.65
N ASP A 112 -16.88 0.13 1.64
CA ASP A 112 -16.87 -1.03 0.74
C ASP A 112 -15.81 -0.80 -0.35
N CYS A 113 -14.88 -1.75 -0.49
CA CYS A 113 -14.03 -1.88 -1.68
C CYS A 113 -14.86 -2.33 -2.88
N ALA A 114 -15.90 -1.58 -3.23
CA ALA A 114 -16.87 -1.97 -4.25
C ALA A 114 -16.29 -1.93 -5.67
N SER A 115 -15.15 -1.25 -5.88
CA SER A 115 -14.50 -1.17 -7.18
C SER A 115 -13.18 -1.95 -7.22
N GLU A 116 -13.04 -2.77 -8.25
CA GLU A 116 -11.80 -3.47 -8.63
C GLU A 116 -10.60 -2.51 -8.69
N ALA A 117 -10.83 -1.30 -9.21
CA ALA A 117 -9.87 -0.20 -9.22
C ALA A 117 -9.33 0.17 -7.82
N LEU A 118 -10.21 0.32 -6.83
CA LEU A 118 -9.82 0.68 -5.47
C LEU A 118 -9.03 -0.44 -4.80
N VAL A 119 -9.35 -1.70 -5.12
CA VAL A 119 -8.60 -2.86 -4.62
C VAL A 119 -7.15 -2.80 -5.10
N GLY A 120 -6.91 -2.65 -6.41
CA GLY A 120 -5.56 -2.54 -6.96
C GLY A 120 -4.78 -1.34 -6.40
N ASP A 121 -5.44 -0.20 -6.22
CA ASP A 121 -4.83 1.01 -5.68
C ASP A 121 -4.38 0.83 -4.22
N LEU A 122 -5.26 0.30 -3.37
CA LEU A 122 -4.94 0.01 -1.98
C LEU A 122 -3.89 -1.08 -1.84
N LEU A 123 -3.91 -2.09 -2.72
CA LEU A 123 -2.93 -3.15 -2.77
C LEU A 123 -1.52 -2.58 -3.02
N PHE A 124 -1.38 -1.73 -4.04
CA PHE A 124 -0.12 -1.03 -4.31
C PHE A 124 0.29 -0.11 -3.15
N ILE A 125 -0.60 0.78 -2.70
CA ILE A 125 -0.26 1.79 -1.68
C ILE A 125 0.18 1.10 -0.39
N THR A 126 -0.57 0.11 0.09
CA THR A 126 -0.27 -0.56 1.37
C THR A 126 0.99 -1.40 1.28
N TRP A 127 1.23 -2.10 0.16
CA TRP A 127 2.50 -2.79 -0.05
C TRP A 127 3.67 -1.82 -0.10
N ALA A 128 3.55 -0.70 -0.83
CA ALA A 128 4.59 0.32 -0.90
C ALA A 128 4.94 0.88 0.49
N LEU A 129 3.95 1.04 1.37
CA LEU A 129 4.16 1.50 2.74
C LEU A 129 4.95 0.52 3.60
N THR A 130 4.98 -0.78 3.29
CA THR A 130 5.84 -1.72 4.02
C THR A 130 7.33 -1.33 3.93
N TYR A 131 7.83 -0.90 2.77
CA TYR A 131 9.22 -0.44 2.62
C TYR A 131 9.53 0.81 3.47
N VAL A 132 8.49 1.60 3.78
CA VAL A 132 8.62 2.85 4.50
C VAL A 132 8.50 2.64 6.01
N ASP A 133 7.49 1.88 6.44
CA ASP A 133 7.04 1.80 7.83
C ASP A 133 7.39 0.49 8.53
N THR A 134 7.79 -0.58 7.82
CA THR A 134 8.18 -1.85 8.44
C THR A 134 9.72 -2.04 8.41
N PRO A 135 10.40 -1.99 9.58
CA PRO A 135 11.87 -1.87 9.62
C PRO A 135 12.58 -3.14 9.12
N THR A 136 12.04 -4.33 9.40
CA THR A 136 12.67 -5.61 9.03
C THR A 136 12.71 -5.85 7.53
N ARG A 137 11.80 -5.23 6.77
CA ARG A 137 11.78 -5.36 5.31
C ARG A 137 12.88 -4.56 4.61
N ARG A 138 13.45 -3.55 5.28
CA ARG A 138 14.61 -2.80 4.75
C ARG A 138 15.91 -3.60 4.79
N LEU A 139 15.98 -4.69 5.56
CA LEU A 139 17.21 -5.46 5.77
C LEU A 139 17.49 -6.50 4.65
N ARG A 140 16.63 -6.61 3.63
CA ARG A 140 16.89 -7.43 2.44
C ARG A 140 17.48 -6.55 1.34
N TYR A 141 18.80 -6.36 1.36
CA TYR A 141 19.59 -5.80 0.26
C TYR A 141 20.75 -6.74 -0.03
#